data_AF-A0A2U0HU44-F1
#
_entry.id   AF-A0A2U0HU44-F1
#
_cell.length_a   1.000
_cell.length_b   1.000
_cell.length_c   1.000
_cell.angle_alpha   90.00
_cell.angle_beta   90.00
_cell.angle_gamma   90.00
#
_symmetry.space_group_name_H-M   'P 1'
#
loop_
_entity.id
_entity.type
_entity.pdbx_description
1 polymer ?
#
loop_
_entity_poly.entity_id
_entity_poly.type
_entity_poly.pdbx_seq_one_letter_code
_entity_poly.pdbx_strand_id
1 'polypeptide(L)'
;MTEYSIKISEMLSCINEHPKIVEHLENQLKHYIVHSSFVEFTIPELQSYNLHVHFHMFSRSKKIDNRWYCRYYIYTQPGCLSFIRKDLDYSCFDEKIYYRILEIAKNESIMMLLNE
;
A
#
# COMPACT_ATOMS: atom_id res chain seq x y z
N MET A 1 -3.40 -13.59 6.04
CA MET A 1 -4.23 -12.37 6.17
C MET A 1 -3.97 -11.80 7.56
N THR A 2 -3.42 -10.60 7.64
CA THR A 2 -3.01 -9.96 8.90
C THR A 2 -4.17 -9.19 9.55
N GLU A 3 -4.06 -8.89 10.83
CA GLU A 3 -5.03 -8.04 11.55
C GLU A 3 -5.25 -6.69 10.84
N TYR A 4 -4.16 -6.06 10.35
CA TYR A 4 -4.24 -4.78 9.64
C TYR A 4 -4.98 -4.88 8.31
N SER A 5 -4.81 -5.99 7.57
CA SER A 5 -5.56 -6.21 6.33
C SER A 5 -7.08 -6.30 6.55
N ILE A 6 -7.50 -6.81 7.71
CA ILE A 6 -8.92 -6.86 8.14
C ILE A 6 -9.40 -5.44 8.44
N LYS A 7 -8.66 -4.68 9.26
CA LYS A 7 -9.01 -3.28 9.60
C LYS A 7 -9.13 -2.39 8.37
N ILE A 8 -8.18 -2.50 7.43
CA ILE A 8 -8.24 -1.79 6.15
C ILE A 8 -9.49 -2.19 5.37
N SER A 9 -9.80 -3.50 5.31
CA SER A 9 -10.99 -3.99 4.61
C SER A 9 -12.29 -3.45 5.21
N GLU A 10 -12.41 -3.43 6.53
CA GLU A 10 -13.58 -2.89 7.23
C GLU A 10 -13.76 -1.41 6.93
N MET A 11 -12.69 -0.61 7.09
CA MET A 11 -12.71 0.82 6.79
C MET A 11 -13.09 1.11 5.33
N LEU A 12 -12.43 0.45 4.37
CA LEU A 12 -12.74 0.61 2.95
C LEU A 12 -14.15 0.16 2.60
N SER A 13 -14.68 -0.84 3.31
CA SER A 13 -16.07 -1.27 3.13
C SER A 13 -17.07 -0.23 3.62
N CYS A 14 -16.78 0.45 4.74
CA CYS A 14 -17.61 1.54 5.25
C CYS A 14 -17.69 2.73 4.28
N ILE A 15 -16.61 3.03 3.55
CA ILE A 15 -16.57 4.16 2.60
C ILE A 15 -16.78 3.74 1.15
N ASN A 16 -17.06 2.47 0.88
CA ASN A 16 -17.13 1.94 -0.47
C ASN A 16 -18.26 2.57 -1.32
N GLU A 17 -19.35 3.00 -0.70
CA GLU A 17 -20.44 3.72 -1.38
C GLU A 17 -20.04 5.15 -1.78
N HIS A 18 -18.87 5.61 -1.32
CA HIS A 18 -18.29 6.93 -1.59
C HIS A 18 -16.99 6.80 -2.42
N PRO A 19 -17.08 6.49 -3.72
CA PRO A 19 -15.90 6.19 -4.55
C PRO A 19 -14.88 7.34 -4.60
N LYS A 20 -15.34 8.59 -4.46
CA LYS A 20 -14.45 9.77 -4.40
C LYS A 20 -13.51 9.75 -3.20
N ILE A 21 -13.93 9.19 -2.06
CA ILE A 21 -13.09 9.09 -0.86
C ILE A 21 -12.00 8.02 -1.10
N VAL A 22 -12.37 6.90 -1.71
CA VAL A 22 -11.41 5.84 -2.05
C VAL A 22 -10.37 6.35 -3.04
N GLU A 23 -10.79 7.03 -4.10
CA GLU A 23 -9.89 7.64 -5.09
C GLU A 23 -8.97 8.69 -4.46
N HIS A 24 -9.50 9.53 -3.56
CA HIS A 24 -8.70 10.51 -2.83
C HIS A 24 -7.63 9.86 -1.95
N LEU A 25 -8.01 8.82 -1.19
CA LEU A 25 -7.06 8.04 -0.40
C LEU A 25 -5.96 7.41 -1.27
N GLU A 26 -6.33 6.80 -2.40
CA GLU A 26 -5.35 6.23 -3.33
C GLU A 26 -4.39 7.29 -3.90
N ASN A 27 -4.89 8.48 -4.21
CA ASN A 27 -4.06 9.59 -4.69
C ASN A 27 -3.08 10.07 -3.61
N GLN A 28 -3.51 10.16 -2.35
CA GLN A 28 -2.62 10.54 -1.23
C GLN A 28 -1.58 9.45 -0.91
N LEU A 29 -1.90 8.19 -1.19
CA LEU A 29 -1.01 7.05 -1.00
C LEU A 29 -0.12 6.74 -2.21
N LYS A 30 -0.29 7.47 -3.31
CA LYS A 30 0.41 7.21 -4.57
C LYS A 30 1.92 7.23 -4.36
N HIS A 31 2.60 6.17 -4.79
CA HIS A 31 4.05 5.96 -4.64
C HIS A 31 4.57 5.89 -3.19
N TYR A 32 3.71 5.79 -2.18
CA TYR A 32 4.13 5.66 -0.79
C TYR A 32 5.03 4.43 -0.61
N ILE A 33 6.26 4.66 -0.13
CA ILE A 33 7.24 3.61 0.10
C ILE A 33 6.88 2.91 1.41
N VAL A 34 6.47 1.65 1.32
CA VAL A 34 6.18 0.83 2.51
C VAL A 34 7.42 0.08 3.00
N HIS A 35 8.40 -0.16 2.14
CA HIS A 35 9.63 -0.84 2.54
C HIS A 35 10.82 -0.42 1.68
N SER A 36 11.99 -0.40 2.30
CA SER A 36 13.26 -0.12 1.64
C SER A 36 14.33 -1.02 2.23
N SER A 37 15.08 -1.72 1.39
CA SER A 37 16.21 -2.53 1.82
C SER A 37 17.30 -2.56 0.75
N PHE A 38 18.55 -2.64 1.19
CA PHE A 38 19.68 -2.82 0.29
C PHE A 38 19.78 -4.30 -0.12
N VAL A 39 20.02 -4.55 -1.40
CA VAL A 39 20.20 -5.88 -1.97
C VAL A 39 21.59 -5.96 -2.58
N GLU A 40 22.40 -6.86 -2.03
CA GLU A 40 23.73 -7.19 -2.54
C GLU A 40 23.68 -8.49 -3.34
N PHE A 41 24.49 -8.57 -4.38
CA PHE A 41 24.68 -9.79 -5.15
C PHE A 41 26.05 -10.39 -4.83
N THR A 42 26.10 -11.71 -4.78
CA THR A 42 27.37 -12.47 -4.71
C THR A 42 28.04 -12.61 -6.09
N ILE A 43 27.34 -12.20 -7.16
CA ILE A 43 27.80 -12.24 -8.54
C ILE A 43 28.49 -10.91 -8.87
N PRO A 44 29.80 -10.89 -9.20
CA PRO A 44 30.59 -9.66 -9.39
C PRO A 44 30.08 -8.69 -10.47
N GLU A 45 29.40 -9.21 -11.50
CA GLU A 45 28.91 -8.43 -12.64
C GLU A 45 27.60 -7.68 -12.36
N LEU A 46 26.93 -7.98 -11.23
CA LEU A 46 25.69 -7.32 -10.85
C LEU A 46 25.93 -6.24 -9.81
N GLN A 47 25.46 -5.02 -10.11
CA GLN A 47 25.50 -3.93 -9.15
C GLN A 47 24.43 -4.13 -8.06
N SER A 48 24.84 -3.95 -6.81
CA SER A 48 23.93 -3.84 -5.67
C SER A 48 22.95 -2.68 -5.87
N TYR A 49 21.74 -2.78 -5.31
CA TYR A 49 20.72 -1.76 -5.47
C TYR A 49 19.83 -1.64 -4.23
N ASN A 50 19.13 -0.51 -4.12
CA ASN A 50 18.07 -0.33 -3.13
C ASN A 50 16.75 -0.85 -3.69
N LEU A 51 16.18 -1.85 -3.02
CA LEU A 51 14.85 -2.35 -3.29
C LEU A 51 13.83 -1.48 -2.55
N HIS A 52 12.90 -0.90 -3.29
CA HIS A 52 11.75 -0.17 -2.74
C HIS A 52 10.46 -0.91 -3.05
N VAL A 53 9.64 -1.10 -2.02
CA VAL A 53 8.27 -1.56 -2.15
C VAL A 53 7.36 -0.37 -2.01
N HIS A 54 6.53 -0.16 -3.01
CA HIS A 54 5.57 0.94 -3.04
C HIS A 54 4.14 0.41 -2.92
N PHE A 55 3.29 1.21 -2.28
CA PHE A 55 1.85 1.09 -2.47
C PHE A 55 1.47 1.33 -3.93
N HIS A 56 0.56 0.49 -4.44
CA HIS A 56 -0.01 0.63 -5.77
C HIS A 56 -1.44 1.14 -5.73
N MET A 57 -2.36 0.34 -5.17
CA MET A 57 -3.79 0.59 -5.15
C MET A 57 -4.49 -0.38 -4.18
N PHE A 58 -5.74 -0.11 -3.85
CA PHE A 58 -6.64 -1.08 -3.26
C PHE A 58 -7.31 -1.92 -4.33
N SER A 59 -7.69 -3.14 -3.99
CA SER A 59 -8.51 -3.95 -4.90
C SER A 59 -9.35 -4.96 -4.13
N ARG A 60 -10.47 -5.36 -4.71
CA ARG A 60 -11.37 -6.34 -4.11
C ARG A 60 -11.08 -7.75 -4.55
N SER A 61 -11.13 -8.69 -3.61
CA SER A 61 -11.00 -10.11 -3.89
C SER A 61 -12.33 -10.63 -4.41
N LYS A 62 -12.32 -11.18 -5.62
CA LYS A 62 -13.49 -11.89 -6.17
C LYS A 62 -13.70 -13.27 -5.54
N LYS A 63 -12.71 -13.79 -4.79
CA LYS A 63 -12.69 -15.17 -4.28
C LYS A 63 -12.96 -15.27 -2.78
N ILE A 64 -12.67 -14.22 -2.01
CA ILE A 64 -12.82 -14.21 -0.56
C ILE A 64 -13.69 -13.03 -0.20
N ASP A 65 -14.99 -13.30 -0.06
CA ASP A 65 -15.94 -12.53 0.74
C ASP A 65 -15.90 -11.00 0.52
N ASN A 66 -15.72 -10.57 -0.73
CA ASN A 66 -15.69 -9.17 -1.14
C ASN A 66 -14.66 -8.28 -0.42
N ARG A 67 -13.63 -8.89 0.18
CA ARG A 67 -12.62 -8.20 1.00
C ARG A 67 -11.68 -7.35 0.15
N TRP A 68 -11.24 -6.24 0.71
CA TRP A 68 -10.24 -5.39 0.10
C TRP A 68 -8.83 -5.86 0.43
N TYR A 69 -7.89 -5.61 -0.47
CA TYR A 69 -6.46 -5.81 -0.24
C TYR A 69 -5.66 -4.68 -0.84
N CYS A 70 -4.58 -4.34 -0.15
CA CYS A 70 -3.54 -3.48 -0.67
C CYS A 70 -2.74 -4.23 -1.73
N ARG A 71 -2.43 -3.54 -2.82
CA ARG A 71 -1.47 -4.00 -3.83
C ARG A 71 -0.21 -3.20 -3.71
N TYR A 72 0.89 -3.88 -4.01
CA TYR A 72 2.22 -3.33 -3.94
C TYR A 72 2.95 -3.60 -5.26
N TYR A 73 3.92 -2.77 -5.61
CA TYR A 73 4.85 -3.04 -6.72
C TYR A 73 6.29 -2.82 -6.27
N ILE A 74 7.22 -3.49 -6.94
CA ILE A 74 8.66 -3.38 -6.71
C ILE A 74 9.41 -3.25 -8.03
N TYR A 75 10.59 -2.66 -7.95
CA TYR A 75 11.59 -2.75 -9.00
C TYR A 75 12.57 -3.87 -8.62
N THR A 76 12.49 -5.02 -9.31
CA THR A 76 13.27 -6.23 -8.99
C THR A 76 14.67 -6.23 -9.58
N GLN A 77 14.90 -5.39 -10.60
CA GLN A 77 16.18 -5.09 -11.22
C GLN A 77 16.17 -3.62 -11.65
N PRO A 78 17.34 -2.97 -11.86
CA PRO A 78 17.38 -1.63 -12.44
C PRO A 78 16.56 -1.56 -13.73
N GLY A 79 15.43 -0.84 -13.72
CA GLY A 79 14.55 -0.66 -14.88
C GLY A 79 13.41 -1.67 -15.06
N CYS A 80 13.30 -2.73 -14.26
CA CYS A 80 12.23 -3.72 -14.38
C CYS A 80 11.13 -3.50 -13.34
N LEU A 81 9.97 -2.99 -13.78
CA LEU A 81 8.77 -2.91 -12.94
C LEU A 81 8.13 -4.30 -12.83
N SER A 82 8.07 -4.84 -11.62
CA SER A 82 7.31 -6.05 -11.32
C SER A 82 6.19 -5.72 -10.34
N PHE A 83 4.94 -5.92 -10.79
CA PHE A 83 3.86 -6.07 -9.83
C PHE A 83 4.15 -7.32 -9.01
N ILE A 84 4.07 -7.15 -7.70
CA ILE A 84 4.33 -8.23 -6.76
C ILE A 84 3.45 -9.44 -7.14
N ARG A 85 4.09 -10.57 -7.44
CA ARG A 85 3.40 -11.84 -7.68
C ARG A 85 2.58 -12.19 -6.45
N LYS A 86 1.36 -12.69 -6.66
CA LYS A 86 0.43 -13.16 -5.61
C LYS A 86 1.03 -14.23 -4.68
N ASP A 87 2.15 -14.83 -5.07
CA ASP A 87 2.77 -15.97 -4.40
C ASP A 87 3.66 -15.57 -3.21
N LEU A 88 3.96 -14.27 -3.07
CA LEU A 88 4.65 -13.70 -1.92
C LEU A 88 3.61 -12.96 -1.06
N ASP A 89 3.45 -13.39 0.20
CA ASP A 89 2.54 -12.75 1.15
C ASP A 89 3.21 -11.48 1.71
N TYR A 90 2.79 -10.33 1.17
CA TYR A 90 3.25 -9.01 1.60
C TYR A 90 2.29 -8.32 2.58
N SER A 91 1.40 -9.08 3.22
CA SER A 91 0.52 -8.56 4.26
C SER A 91 1.26 -7.99 5.47
N CYS A 92 2.56 -8.24 5.59
CA CYS A 92 3.45 -7.59 6.55
C CYS A 92 3.57 -6.07 6.34
N PHE A 93 3.25 -5.55 5.16
CA PHE A 93 3.27 -4.10 4.89
C PHE A 93 1.92 -3.41 5.15
N ASP A 94 0.86 -4.17 5.38
CA ASP A 94 -0.49 -3.62 5.59
C ASP A 94 -0.54 -2.73 6.84
N GLU A 95 0.28 -3.02 7.85
CA GLU A 95 0.44 -2.17 9.04
C GLU A 95 0.83 -0.74 8.67
N LYS A 96 1.84 -0.57 7.80
CA LYS A 96 2.33 0.75 7.40
C LYS A 96 1.30 1.51 6.58
N ILE A 97 0.55 0.80 5.73
CA ILE A 97 -0.56 1.41 4.98
C ILE A 97 -1.68 1.85 5.92
N TYR A 98 -2.06 0.99 6.85
CA TYR A 98 -3.10 1.29 7.83
C TYR A 98 -2.78 2.56 8.61
N TYR A 99 -1.57 2.67 9.18
CA TYR A 99 -1.17 3.87 9.91
C TYR A 99 -1.09 5.11 9.03
N ARG A 100 -0.65 4.97 7.78
CA ARG A 100 -0.62 6.10 6.84
C ARG A 100 -2.02 6.61 6.52
N ILE A 101 -3.02 5.73 6.39
CA ILE A 101 -4.42 6.13 6.19
C ILE A 101 -4.94 6.91 7.41
N LEU A 102 -4.66 6.42 8.62
CA LEU A 102 -5.06 7.12 9.85
C LEU A 102 -4.44 8.52 9.96
N GLU A 103 -3.17 8.67 9.57
CA GLU A 103 -2.49 9.95 9.54
C GLU A 103 -3.13 10.93 8.55
N ILE A 104 -3.45 10.47 7.34
CA ILE A 104 -4.15 11.27 6.32
C ILE A 104 -5.49 11.76 6.87
N ALA A 105 -6.31 10.85 7.42
CA ALA A 105 -7.62 11.19 7.96
C ALA A 105 -7.54 12.20 9.13
N LYS A 106 -6.53 12.06 10.00
CA LYS A 106 -6.30 12.99 11.11
C LYS A 106 -5.91 14.38 10.61
N ASN A 107 -5.00 14.46 9.64
CA ASN A 107 -4.55 15.74 9.09
C ASN A 107 -5.68 16.51 8.41
N GLU A 108 -6.55 15.81 7.67
CA GLU A 108 -7.73 16.43 7.05
C GLU A 108 -8.72 16.96 8.08
N SER A 109 -8.97 16.18 9.14
CA SER A 109 -9.82 16.61 10.26
C SER A 109 -9.29 17.88 10.93
N ILE A 110 -7.98 17.97 11.15
CA ILE A 110 -7.33 19.15 11.72
C ILE A 110 -7.46 20.36 10.78
N MET A 111 -7.25 20.16 9.48
CA MET A 111 -7.37 21.24 8.50
C MET A 111 -8.80 21.80 8.42
N MET A 112 -9.83 20.97 8.59
CA MET A 112 -11.21 21.46 8.66
C MET A 112 -11.42 22.35 9.89
N LEU A 113 -10.97 21.93 11.08
CA LEU A 113 -11.12 22.70 12.32
C LEU A 113 -10.40 24.06 12.33
N LEU A 114 -9.28 24.20 11.60
CA LEU A 114 -8.54 25.47 11.52
C LEU A 114 -9.18 26.49 10.59
N ASN A 115 -10.07 26.05 9.68
CA ASN A 115 -10.74 26.90 8.70
C ASN A 115 -12.19 27.23 9.09
N GLU A 116 -12.66 26.72 10.24
CA GLU A 116 -13.93 27.11 10.89
C GLU A 116 -13.74 28.32 11.81
#